data_AF-A0A7C2MES0-F1
#
_entry.id   AF-A0A7C2MES0-F1
#
_cell.length_a   1.000
_cell.length_b   1.000
_cell.length_c   1.000
_cell.angle_alpha   90.00
_cell.angle_beta   90.00
_cell.angle_gamma   90.00
#
_symmetry.space_group_name_H-M   'P 1'
#
loop_
_entity.id
_entity.type
_entity.pdbx_description
1 polymer ?
#
loop_
_entity_poly.entity_id
_entity_poly.type
_entity_poly.pdbx_seq_one_letter_code
_entity_poly.pdbx_strand_id
1 'polypeptide(L)'
;MITSSLGGGAMAGRRRFRIAAGGSLMLALTLLGAGSPAGRSQGGNAPVTSLKVGDPAPDFTLPDQNNRPVRLSDFKGKKNVVLAFYVLAFTGG
;
A
#
# COMPACT_ATOMS: atom_id res chain seq x y z
N MET A 1 50.64 37.22 18.18
CA MET A 1 49.93 37.04 19.46
C MET A 1 48.46 37.39 19.22
N ILE A 2 47.68 36.39 18.81
CA ILE A 2 46.25 36.47 18.51
C ILE A 2 45.62 35.22 19.11
N THR A 3 44.56 35.42 19.87
CA THR A 3 43.87 34.41 20.66
C THR A 3 42.84 33.71 19.77
N SER A 4 42.75 32.39 19.88
CA SER A 4 41.67 31.63 19.22
C SER A 4 41.14 30.60 20.19
N SER A 5 40.05 31.01 20.85
CA SER A 5 38.80 30.28 21.02
C SER A 5 38.90 28.80 21.39
N LEU A 6 38.84 28.53 22.69
CA LEU A 6 38.60 27.21 23.27
C LEU A 6 37.09 26.94 23.23
N GLY A 7 36.66 26.12 22.27
CA GLY A 7 35.27 25.71 22.09
C GLY A 7 34.76 24.87 23.26
N GLY A 8 33.84 25.45 24.03
CA GLY A 8 32.93 24.74 24.92
C GLY A 8 31.68 24.32 24.17
N GLY A 9 31.17 23.13 24.44
CA GLY A 9 29.93 22.65 23.82
C GLY A 9 29.56 21.23 24.22
N ALA A 10 28.93 21.14 25.39
CA ALA A 10 28.37 19.94 26.03
C ALA A 10 27.75 18.89 25.08
N MET A 11 28.27 17.66 25.13
CA MET A 11 27.59 16.44 24.66
C MET A 11 26.91 15.77 25.86
N ALA A 12 25.82 16.39 26.32
CA ALA A 12 24.95 15.86 27.37
C ALA A 12 23.74 15.19 26.72
N GLY A 13 23.56 13.89 26.95
CA GLY A 13 22.43 13.17 26.34
C GLY A 13 22.21 11.76 26.86
N ARG A 14 22.15 11.65 28.19
CA ARG A 14 21.92 10.45 29.01
C ARG A 14 20.88 9.47 28.42
N ARG A 15 21.36 8.25 28.17
CA ARG A 15 20.54 7.03 28.11
C ARG A 15 19.69 6.93 29.37
N ARG A 16 18.37 6.97 29.22
CA ARG A 16 17.43 6.57 30.26
C ARG A 16 16.32 5.73 29.63
N PHE A 17 16.64 4.45 29.44
CA PHE A 17 15.64 3.39 29.31
C PHE A 17 14.78 3.41 30.58
N ARG A 18 13.57 3.89 30.42
CA ARG A 18 12.40 3.68 31.27
C ARG A 18 11.32 3.35 30.24
N ILE A 19 10.49 2.32 30.34
CA ILE A 19 9.59 2.02 31.44
C ILE A 19 9.29 0.51 31.35
N ALA A 20 9.66 -0.26 32.38
CA ALA A 20 8.99 -1.52 32.68
C ALA A 20 7.77 -1.15 33.51
N ALA A 21 6.59 -1.23 32.90
CA ALA A 21 5.30 -1.17 33.57
C ALA A 21 4.58 -2.48 33.24
N GLY A 22 4.19 -3.19 34.29
CA GLY A 22 3.58 -4.50 34.21
C GLY A 22 2.32 -4.51 33.34
N GLY A 23 2.20 -5.53 32.52
CA GLY A 23 0.95 -5.91 31.88
C GLY A 23 0.45 -7.17 32.56
N SER A 24 -0.57 -7.03 33.41
CA SER A 24 -1.34 -8.12 33.98
C SER A 24 -1.74 -9.13 32.91
N LEU A 25 -1.45 -10.40 33.20
CA LEU A 25 -2.00 -11.57 32.52
C LEU A 25 -3.51 -11.61 32.78
N MET A 26 -4.29 -10.90 31.96
CA MET A 26 -5.75 -11.05 31.90
C MET A 26 -6.10 -12.04 30.80
N LEU A 27 -6.32 -13.27 31.24
CA LEU A 27 -6.99 -14.33 30.51
C LEU A 27 -8.43 -13.89 30.21
N ALA A 28 -8.64 -13.19 29.09
CA ALA A 28 -9.97 -12.82 28.61
C ALA A 28 -10.47 -13.88 27.61
N LEU A 29 -11.19 -14.86 28.14
CA LEU A 29 -12.04 -15.77 27.39
C LEU A 29 -13.28 -14.99 26.90
N THR A 30 -13.19 -14.35 25.73
CA THR A 30 -14.33 -13.67 25.08
C THR A 30 -14.77 -14.43 23.83
N LEU A 31 -15.81 -15.24 24.04
CA LEU A 31 -17.00 -15.45 23.20
C LEU A 31 -16.90 -15.16 21.69
N LEU A 32 -16.97 -16.25 20.92
CA LEU A 32 -17.60 -16.43 19.61
C LEU A 32 -18.17 -15.17 18.92
N GLY A 33 -17.32 -14.50 18.15
CA GLY A 33 -17.74 -13.57 17.10
C GLY A 33 -17.92 -14.32 15.77
N ALA A 34 -19.16 -14.65 15.44
CA ALA A 34 -19.56 -15.06 14.10
C ALA A 34 -19.36 -13.88 13.13
N GLY A 35 -18.16 -13.75 12.58
CA GLY A 35 -17.84 -12.85 11.48
C GLY A 35 -18.02 -13.60 10.16
N SER A 36 -19.11 -13.29 9.47
CA SER A 36 -19.50 -13.79 8.15
C SER A 36 -18.30 -14.07 7.22
N PRO A 37 -18.28 -15.18 6.45
CA PRO A 37 -17.36 -15.24 5.33
C PRO A 37 -17.71 -14.05 4.44
N ALA A 38 -16.80 -13.07 4.39
CA ALA A 38 -16.87 -12.00 3.42
C ALA A 38 -17.09 -12.69 2.08
N GLY A 39 -18.30 -12.51 1.55
CA GLY A 39 -18.68 -13.03 0.25
C GLY A 39 -17.59 -12.59 -0.69
N ARG A 40 -16.88 -13.56 -1.27
CA ARG A 40 -15.95 -13.30 -2.35
C ARG A 40 -16.72 -12.45 -3.34
N SER A 41 -16.28 -11.20 -3.46
CA SER A 41 -16.79 -10.22 -4.40
C SER A 41 -17.03 -10.96 -5.70
N GLN A 42 -18.30 -11.00 -6.06
CA GLN A 42 -18.82 -11.69 -7.22
C GLN A 42 -17.83 -11.49 -8.35
N GLY A 43 -17.37 -12.60 -8.93
CA GLY A 43 -16.99 -12.61 -10.32
C GLY A 43 -18.21 -12.15 -11.10
N GLY A 44 -18.39 -10.84 -11.19
CA GLY A 44 -19.16 -10.26 -12.27
C GLY A 44 -18.45 -10.76 -13.51
N ASN A 45 -19.17 -11.52 -14.34
CA ASN A 45 -18.80 -11.65 -15.74
C ASN A 45 -18.35 -10.25 -16.15
N ALA A 46 -17.04 -10.08 -16.38
CA ALA A 46 -16.58 -8.90 -17.07
C ALA A 46 -17.48 -8.82 -18.29
N PRO A 47 -18.20 -7.70 -18.50
CA PRO A 47 -18.98 -7.57 -19.70
C PRO A 47 -18.06 -7.99 -20.84
N VAL A 48 -18.51 -8.92 -21.68
CA VAL A 48 -17.80 -9.23 -22.91
C VAL A 48 -18.06 -8.03 -23.81
N THR A 49 -17.48 -6.89 -23.42
CA THR A 49 -17.64 -5.62 -24.10
C THR A 49 -16.80 -5.75 -25.34
N SER A 50 -17.48 -5.94 -26.46
CA SER A 50 -16.90 -5.63 -27.75
C SER A 50 -16.56 -4.14 -27.71
N LEU A 51 -15.32 -3.81 -27.32
CA LEU A 51 -14.82 -2.45 -27.26
C LEU A 51 -14.68 -1.93 -28.69
N LYS A 52 -15.38 -0.84 -29.00
CA LYS A 52 -15.23 -0.14 -30.29
C LYS A 52 -14.28 1.03 -30.12
N VAL A 53 -13.67 1.44 -31.21
CA VAL A 53 -12.84 2.65 -31.22
C VAL A 53 -13.72 3.86 -30.88
N GLY A 54 -13.27 4.65 -29.92
CA GLY A 54 -14.00 5.82 -29.41
C GLY A 54 -14.83 5.55 -28.15
N ASP A 55 -15.05 4.28 -27.78
CA ASP A 55 -15.72 3.95 -26.53
C ASP A 55 -14.85 4.37 -25.34
N PRO A 56 -15.48 4.85 -24.24
CA PRO A 56 -14.74 5.10 -23.01
C PRO A 56 -14.13 3.80 -22.49
N ALA A 57 -12.83 3.83 -22.19
CA ALA A 57 -12.14 2.68 -21.60
C ALA A 57 -12.81 2.26 -20.28
N PRO A 58 -13.10 0.95 -20.07
CA PRO A 58 -13.65 0.47 -18.81
C PRO A 58 -12.73 0.80 -17.64
N ASP A 59 -13.30 1.31 -16.55
CA ASP A 59 -12.51 1.60 -15.36
C ASP A 59 -12.21 0.32 -14.58
N PHE A 60 -10.97 0.17 -14.16
CA PHE A 60 -10.53 -0.94 -13.32
C PHE A 60 -9.45 -0.47 -12.36
N THR A 61 -9.32 -1.19 -11.24
CA THR A 61 -8.27 -1.00 -10.25
C THR A 61 -7.49 -2.29 -10.12
N LEU A 62 -6.16 -2.23 -10.26
CA LEU A 62 -5.27 -3.37 -10.11
C LEU A 62 -4.13 -3.03 -9.14
N PRO A 63 -3.60 -4.00 -8.38
CA PRO A 63 -2.36 -3.82 -7.65
C PRO A 63 -1.18 -3.68 -8.62
N ASP A 64 -0.26 -2.75 -8.33
CA ASP A 64 1.05 -2.70 -8.97
C ASP A 64 2.01 -3.76 -8.42
N GLN A 65 3.26 -3.77 -8.88
CA GLN A 65 4.30 -4.68 -8.38
C GLN A 65 4.63 -4.52 -6.89
N ASN A 66 4.19 -3.42 -6.26
CA ASN A 66 4.35 -3.12 -4.85
C ASN A 66 3.03 -3.31 -4.06
N ASN A 67 2.02 -3.96 -4.65
CA ASN A 67 0.67 -4.15 -4.11
C ASN A 67 -0.09 -2.84 -3.84
N ARG A 68 0.31 -1.73 -4.48
CA ARG A 68 -0.41 -0.47 -4.38
C ARG A 68 -1.57 -0.47 -5.37
N PRO A 69 -2.78 -0.07 -4.97
CA PRO A 69 -3.90 0.02 -5.89
C PRO A 69 -3.64 1.15 -6.92
N VAL A 70 -3.78 0.83 -8.19
CA VAL A 70 -3.68 1.76 -9.32
C VAL A 70 -4.98 1.71 -10.11
N ARG A 71 -5.61 2.86 -10.34
CA ARG A 71 -6.87 2.96 -11.07
C ARG A 71 -6.69 3.60 -12.44
N LEU A 72 -7.31 3.04 -13.47
CA LEU A 72 -7.16 3.54 -14.84
C LEU A 72 -7.62 5.01 -14.95
N SER A 73 -8.71 5.37 -14.27
CA SER A 73 -9.24 6.74 -14.25
C SER A 73 -8.22 7.81 -13.85
N ASP A 74 -7.21 7.46 -13.05
CA ASP A 74 -6.27 8.42 -12.47
C ASP A 74 -5.36 9.06 -13.53
N PHE A 75 -5.24 8.40 -14.69
CA PHE A 75 -4.47 8.86 -15.84
C PHE A 75 -5.32 9.57 -16.90
N LYS A 76 -6.65 9.50 -16.81
CA LYS A 76 -7.56 10.11 -17.78
C LYS A 76 -7.34 11.62 -17.85
N GLY A 77 -7.13 12.15 -19.06
CA GLY A 77 -6.90 13.57 -19.31
C GLY A 77 -5.52 14.12 -18.91
N LYS A 78 -4.63 13.28 -18.36
CA LYS A 78 -3.28 13.71 -17.96
C LYS A 78 -2.21 13.29 -18.96
N LYS A 79 -2.36 12.13 -19.59
CA LYS A 79 -1.41 11.57 -20.57
C LYS A 79 -2.09 10.48 -21.41
N ASN A 80 -1.46 10.14 -22.54
CA ASN A 80 -1.82 8.96 -23.30
C ASN A 80 -1.39 7.69 -22.55
N VAL A 81 -2.21 6.65 -22.59
CA VAL A 81 -1.99 5.38 -21.89
C VAL A 81 -2.17 4.23 -22.87
N VAL A 82 -1.27 3.26 -22.82
CA VAL A 82 -1.35 2.00 -23.58
C VAL A 82 -1.48 0.86 -22.59
N LEU A 83 -2.42 -0.06 -22.82
CA LEU A 83 -2.62 -1.26 -22.02
C LEU A 83 -2.18 -2.49 -22.82
N ALA A 84 -1.37 -3.33 -22.20
CA ALA A 84 -0.91 -4.60 -22.76
C ALA A 84 -1.18 -5.72 -21.76
N PHE A 85 -1.73 -6.83 -22.24
CA PHE A 85 -2.05 -8.00 -21.44
C PHE A 85 -1.13 -9.15 -21.86
N TYR A 86 -0.43 -9.74 -20.89
CA TYR A 86 0.45 -10.89 -21.10
C TYR A 86 -0.12 -12.08 -20.34
N VAL A 87 -0.12 -13.26 -20.96
CA VAL A 87 -0.68 -14.48 -20.34
C VAL A 87 0.21 -14.95 -19.17
N LEU A 88 1.52 -14.92 -19.39
CA LEU A 88 2.53 -15.34 -18.43
C LEU A 88 3.67 -14.33 -18.39
N ALA A 89 4.23 -14.11 -17.20
CA ALA A 89 5.50 -13.41 -17.04
C ALA A 89 6.68 -14.33 -17.41
N PHE A 90 7.83 -13.74 -17.75
CA PHE A 90 9.10 -14.44 -18.01
C PHE A 90 9.08 -15.42 -19.19
N THR A 91 8.43 -15.05 -20.29
CA THR A 91 8.48 -15.81 -21.55
C THR A 91 9.46 -15.15 -22.53
N GLY A 92 10.20 -15.97 -23.30
CA GLY A 92 11.00 -15.48 -24.42
C GLY A 92 10.07 -15.18 -25.60
N GLY A 93 10.09 -13.93 -26.07
CA GLY A 93 9.27 -13.48 -27.20
C GLY A 93 9.79 -13.95 -28.55
#